data_AF-A0A8J3BU97-F1
#
_entry.id   AF-A0A8J3BU97-F1
#
_cell.length_a   1.000
_cell.length_b   1.000
_cell.length_c   1.000
_cell.angle_alpha   90.00
_cell.angle_beta   90.00
_cell.angle_gamma   90.00
#
_symmetry.space_group_name_H-M   'P 1'
#
loop_
_entity.id
_entity.type
_entity.pdbx_description
1 polymer ?
#
loop_
_entity_poly.entity_id
_entity_poly.type
_entity_poly.pdbx_seq_one_letter_code
_entity_poly.pdbx_strand_id
1 'polypeptide(L)'
;MIKFFRKIRQNLVSEGKAVNYLKYAIGEIVLVVIGILIALSINNWNENRKEQNLLQTYYKQILKDLDEQKKYSTQTIIQLDSSIVSYETYIQLFKTKNLTVNEAVDALNKIERVSPYLNFRFNTMETLQSTGDIKIIPEDLRNKLITHKSKLDSWTTVNNGNLNIYLTGVLKYGEKGLGAFIPRLKNQTNIQQAIDKHINPIETILSAESAFIIKTYTETNTRDRLKQVLENIKIMEDIIKQELKVNK
;
A
#
# COMPACT_ATOMS: atom_id res chain seq x y z
N MET A 1 60.24 2.26 0.46
CA MET A 1 60.42 1.11 1.37
C MET A 1 60.98 -0.14 0.68
N ILE A 2 60.45 -0.56 -0.49
CA ILE A 2 60.91 -1.77 -1.21
C ILE A 2 62.43 -1.79 -1.46
N LYS A 3 63.06 -0.66 -1.85
CA LYS A 3 64.51 -0.61 -2.12
C LYS A 3 65.39 -0.77 -0.87
N PHE A 4 64.90 -0.37 0.30
CA PHE A 4 65.64 -0.45 1.57
C PHE A 4 65.65 -1.88 2.12
N PHE A 5 64.47 -2.52 2.19
CA PHE A 5 64.35 -3.93 2.58
C PHE A 5 65.00 -4.88 1.57
N ARG A 6 65.01 -4.53 0.27
CA ARG A 6 65.75 -5.27 -0.76
C ARG A 6 67.26 -5.28 -0.50
N LYS A 7 67.84 -4.15 -0.11
CA LYS A 7 69.29 -4.01 0.13
C LYS A 7 69.74 -4.79 1.38
N ILE A 8 68.92 -4.79 2.42
CA ILE A 8 69.15 -5.59 3.64
C ILE A 8 69.08 -7.10 3.33
N ARG A 9 68.09 -7.54 2.54
CA ARG A 9 67.97 -8.94 2.12
C ARG A 9 69.16 -9.41 1.27
N GLN A 10 69.63 -8.59 0.34
CA GLN A 10 70.81 -8.91 -0.48
C GLN A 10 72.06 -9.09 0.39
N ASN A 11 72.30 -8.20 1.35
CA ASN A 11 73.46 -8.28 2.25
C ASN A 11 73.44 -9.52 3.16
N LEU A 12 72.28 -9.92 3.67
CA LEU A 12 72.14 -11.10 4.55
C LEU A 12 72.34 -12.44 3.82
N VAL A 13 72.02 -12.49 2.53
CA VAL A 13 72.27 -13.66 1.67
C VAL A 13 73.76 -13.79 1.33
N SER A 14 74.44 -12.67 1.04
CA SER A 14 75.89 -12.65 0.78
C SER A 14 76.76 -13.02 2.00
N GLU A 15 76.24 -12.88 3.23
CA GLU A 15 76.94 -13.23 4.47
C GLU A 15 76.68 -14.67 4.97
N GLY A 16 75.94 -15.51 4.21
CA GLY A 16 75.64 -16.89 4.60
C GLY A 16 74.59 -17.04 5.73
N LYS A 17 73.88 -15.95 6.10
CA LYS A 17 72.93 -15.91 7.23
C LYS A 17 71.49 -16.25 6.81
N ALA A 18 71.28 -17.44 6.23
CA ALA A 18 69.98 -17.87 5.69
C ALA A 18 68.81 -17.81 6.70
N VAL A 19 69.06 -18.15 7.98
CA VAL A 19 68.05 -18.09 9.05
C VAL A 19 67.59 -16.65 9.32
N ASN A 20 68.52 -15.68 9.28
CA ASN A 20 68.18 -14.27 9.50
C ASN A 20 67.40 -13.72 8.30
N TYR A 21 67.79 -14.08 7.07
CA TYR A 21 67.02 -13.75 5.87
C TYR A 21 65.56 -14.22 5.96
N LEU A 22 65.33 -15.46 6.42
CA LEU A 22 63.98 -16.01 6.56
C LEU A 22 63.13 -15.20 7.56
N LYS A 23 63.71 -14.81 8.70
CA LYS A 23 63.04 -13.97 9.71
C LYS A 23 62.62 -12.61 9.14
N TYR A 24 63.48 -11.95 8.37
CA TYR A 24 63.17 -10.66 7.76
C TYR A 24 62.14 -10.79 6.62
N ALA A 25 62.21 -11.84 5.81
CA ALA A 25 61.23 -12.10 4.76
C ALA A 25 59.83 -12.39 5.35
N ILE A 26 59.75 -13.16 6.43
CA ILE A 26 58.50 -13.39 7.17
C ILE A 26 57.97 -12.07 7.74
N GLY A 27 58.82 -11.25 8.37
CA GLY A 27 58.42 -9.94 8.89
C GLY A 27 57.84 -9.02 7.81
N GLU A 28 58.43 -9.01 6.61
CA GLU A 28 57.92 -8.22 5.48
C GLU A 28 56.58 -8.74 4.97
N ILE A 29 56.41 -10.06 4.85
CA ILE A 29 55.12 -10.66 4.47
C ILE A 29 54.05 -10.30 5.50
N VAL A 30 54.34 -10.43 6.80
CA VAL A 30 53.41 -10.08 7.89
C VAL A 30 53.01 -8.59 7.80
N LEU A 31 53.97 -7.69 7.56
CA LEU A 31 53.71 -6.26 7.46
C LEU A 31 52.84 -5.91 6.23
N VAL A 32 53.09 -6.57 5.09
CA VAL A 32 52.25 -6.44 3.89
C VAL A 32 50.84 -6.97 4.14
N VAL A 33 50.71 -8.14 4.79
CA VAL A 33 49.41 -8.74 5.13
C VAL A 33 48.62 -7.81 6.06
N ILE A 34 49.25 -7.25 7.11
CA ILE A 34 48.61 -6.25 7.99
C ILE A 34 48.13 -5.04 7.19
N GLY A 35 48.94 -4.54 6.25
CA GLY A 35 48.56 -3.43 5.36
C GLY A 35 47.32 -3.75 4.53
N ILE A 36 47.24 -4.94 3.94
CA ILE A 36 46.09 -5.41 3.15
C ILE A 36 44.84 -5.54 4.05
N LEU A 37 44.99 -6.14 5.23
CA LEU A 37 43.88 -6.30 6.17
C LEU A 37 43.32 -4.97 6.65
N ILE A 38 44.18 -3.98 6.95
CA ILE A 38 43.76 -2.63 7.31
C ILE A 38 43.03 -1.97 6.14
N ALA A 39 43.57 -2.05 4.92
CA ALA A 39 42.93 -1.49 3.73
C ALA A 39 41.54 -2.10 3.47
N LEU A 40 41.43 -3.44 3.57
CA LEU A 40 40.16 -4.16 3.44
C LEU A 40 39.18 -3.76 4.55
N SER A 41 39.66 -3.63 5.79
CA SER A 41 38.83 -3.23 6.93
C SER A 41 38.28 -1.81 6.77
N ILE A 42 39.10 -0.86 6.29
CA ILE A 42 38.67 0.52 6.01
C ILE A 42 37.63 0.54 4.88
N ASN A 43 37.84 -0.27 3.82
CA ASN A 43 36.89 -0.37 2.72
C ASN A 43 35.55 -0.93 3.19
N ASN A 44 35.55 -2.06 3.91
CA ASN A 44 34.35 -2.68 4.46
C ASN A 44 33.61 -1.74 5.42
N TRP A 45 34.33 -0.99 6.27
CA TRP A 45 33.72 0.00 7.16
C TRP A 45 33.03 1.13 6.37
N ASN A 46 33.67 1.64 5.31
CA ASN A 46 33.08 2.68 4.47
C ASN A 46 31.85 2.18 3.70
N GLU A 47 31.87 0.94 3.20
CA GLU A 47 30.73 0.29 2.55
C GLU A 47 29.56 0.12 3.53
N ASN A 48 29.82 -0.43 4.72
CA ASN A 48 28.81 -0.56 5.78
C ASN A 48 28.20 0.81 6.14
N ARG A 49 29.03 1.86 6.29
CA ARG A 49 28.54 3.21 6.56
C ARG A 49 27.62 3.74 5.46
N LYS A 50 27.94 3.50 4.19
CA LYS A 50 27.10 3.90 3.06
C LYS A 50 25.77 3.14 3.06
N GLU A 51 25.81 1.82 3.31
CA GLU A 51 24.61 1.00 3.40
C GLU A 51 23.69 1.45 4.54
N GLN A 52 24.24 1.75 5.72
CA GLN A 52 23.47 2.28 6.84
C GLN A 52 22.84 3.63 6.53
N ASN A 53 23.56 4.55 5.89
CA ASN A 53 23.00 5.84 5.47
C ASN A 53 21.85 5.68 4.44
N LEU A 54 21.98 4.71 3.53
CA LEU A 54 20.95 4.38 2.56
C LEU A 54 19.71 3.78 3.26
N LEU A 55 19.91 2.84 4.18
CA LEU A 55 18.84 2.26 5.00
C LEU A 55 18.06 3.33 5.77
N GLN A 56 18.77 4.27 6.40
CA GLN A 56 18.17 5.41 7.11
C GLN A 56 17.34 6.31 6.18
N THR A 57 17.78 6.46 4.93
CA THR A 57 17.04 7.21 3.90
C THR A 57 15.75 6.48 3.55
N TYR A 58 15.81 5.17 3.32
CA TYR A 58 14.63 4.36 3.04
C TYR A 58 13.64 4.33 4.20
N TYR A 59 14.10 4.23 5.45
CA TYR A 59 13.21 4.32 6.61
C TYR A 59 12.39 5.61 6.62
N LYS A 60 13.02 6.76 6.32
CA LYS A 60 12.30 8.04 6.25
C LYS A 60 11.28 8.08 5.10
N GLN A 61 11.63 7.50 3.95
CA GLN A 61 10.72 7.42 2.80
C GLN A 61 9.54 6.48 3.07
N ILE A 62 9.80 5.29 3.65
CA ILE A 62 8.75 4.35 4.06
C ILE A 62 7.80 5.01 5.06
N LEU A 63 8.32 5.69 6.10
CA LEU A 63 7.48 6.39 7.07
C LEU A 63 6.60 7.46 6.42
N LYS A 64 7.11 8.17 5.41
CA LYS A 64 6.33 9.15 4.64
C LYS A 64 5.20 8.48 3.86
N ASP A 65 5.51 7.41 3.13
CA ASP A 65 4.51 6.65 2.36
C ASP A 65 3.43 6.06 3.29
N LEU A 66 3.81 5.54 4.45
CA LEU A 66 2.89 5.00 5.45
C LEU A 66 1.98 6.09 6.05
N ASP A 67 2.49 7.31 6.30
CA ASP A 67 1.66 8.42 6.78
C ASP A 67 0.64 8.90 5.73
N GLU A 68 1.05 8.97 4.45
CA GLU A 68 0.14 9.27 3.34
C GLU A 68 -0.95 8.20 3.22
N GLN A 69 -0.60 6.91 3.31
CA GLN A 69 -1.56 5.80 3.32
C GLN A 69 -2.51 5.86 4.53
N LYS A 70 -2.02 6.27 5.71
CA LYS A 70 -2.83 6.44 6.92
C LYS A 70 -3.88 7.53 6.74
N LYS A 71 -3.48 8.69 6.20
CA LYS A 71 -4.38 9.81 5.89
C LYS A 71 -5.44 9.40 4.89
N TYR A 72 -5.03 8.78 3.79
CA TYR A 72 -5.93 8.25 2.77
C TYR A 72 -6.95 7.28 3.38
N SER A 73 -6.48 6.26 4.09
CA SER A 73 -7.35 5.23 4.71
C SER A 73 -8.35 5.83 5.68
N THR A 74 -7.92 6.79 6.51
CA THR A 74 -8.79 7.47 7.49
C THR A 74 -9.89 8.27 6.79
N GLN A 75 -9.56 9.03 5.75
CA GLN A 75 -10.54 9.80 4.98
C GLN A 75 -11.52 8.88 4.26
N THR A 76 -11.04 7.79 3.67
CA THR A 76 -11.89 6.80 3.01
C THR A 76 -12.84 6.12 3.99
N ILE A 77 -12.38 5.74 5.20
CA ILE A 77 -13.26 5.18 6.24
C ILE A 77 -14.43 6.11 6.54
N ILE A 78 -14.18 7.41 6.72
CA ILE A 78 -15.23 8.40 7.01
C ILE A 78 -16.28 8.46 5.88
N GLN A 79 -15.84 8.45 4.62
CA GLN A 79 -16.74 8.44 3.47
C GLN A 79 -17.59 7.16 3.43
N LEU A 80 -16.95 6.01 3.66
CA LEU A 80 -17.64 4.73 3.68
C LEU A 80 -18.66 4.63 4.82
N ASP A 81 -18.33 5.14 6.01
CA ASP A 81 -19.26 5.15 7.14
C ASP A 81 -20.52 5.97 6.83
N SER A 82 -20.38 7.16 6.23
CA SER A 82 -21.51 7.97 5.76
C SER A 82 -22.39 7.19 4.77
N SER A 83 -21.74 6.59 3.77
CA SER A 83 -22.41 5.86 2.70
C SER A 83 -23.17 4.64 3.22
N ILE A 84 -22.57 3.88 4.14
CA ILE A 84 -23.20 2.73 4.81
C ILE A 84 -24.41 3.17 5.63
N VAL A 85 -24.30 4.25 6.41
CA VAL A 85 -25.43 4.79 7.19
C VAL A 85 -26.60 5.21 6.29
N SER A 86 -26.33 5.74 5.10
CA SER A 86 -27.37 6.09 4.12
C SER A 86 -28.17 4.85 3.67
N TYR A 87 -27.48 3.73 3.46
CA TYR A 87 -28.12 2.47 3.08
C TYR A 87 -28.85 1.82 4.27
N GLU A 88 -28.29 1.87 5.48
CA GLU A 88 -28.97 1.38 6.69
C GLU A 88 -30.28 2.14 6.95
N THR A 89 -30.27 3.46 6.73
CA THR A 89 -31.46 4.31 6.82
C THR A 89 -32.53 3.87 5.83
N TYR A 90 -32.13 3.57 4.59
CA TYR A 90 -33.02 3.02 3.56
C TYR A 90 -33.64 1.68 4.01
N ILE A 91 -32.83 0.73 4.48
CA ILE A 91 -33.31 -0.57 4.98
C ILE A 91 -34.27 -0.41 6.16
N GLN A 92 -34.01 0.55 7.05
CA GLN A 92 -34.85 0.80 8.20
C GLN A 92 -36.25 1.34 7.83
N LEU A 93 -36.37 2.09 6.72
CA LEU A 93 -37.67 2.52 6.21
C LEU A 93 -38.53 1.33 5.80
N PHE A 94 -37.95 0.34 5.11
CA PHE A 94 -38.65 -0.89 4.70
C PHE A 94 -39.07 -1.76 5.89
N LYS A 95 -38.33 -1.71 7.00
CA LYS A 95 -38.70 -2.44 8.23
C LYS A 95 -39.84 -1.79 9.00
N THR A 96 -40.03 -0.48 8.86
CA THR A 96 -40.91 0.31 9.73
C THR A 96 -42.17 0.83 9.04
N LYS A 97 -42.21 0.79 7.71
CA LYS A 97 -43.31 1.35 6.91
C LYS A 97 -43.74 0.39 5.81
N ASN A 98 -45.03 0.38 5.51
CA ASN A 98 -45.57 -0.21 4.30
C ASN A 98 -45.52 0.83 3.18
N LEU A 99 -44.41 0.88 2.45
CA LEU A 99 -44.13 1.92 1.45
C LEU A 99 -44.94 1.70 0.16
N THR A 100 -45.42 2.79 -0.41
CA THR A 100 -45.83 2.82 -1.82
C THR A 100 -44.60 2.69 -2.74
N VAL A 101 -44.82 2.33 -4.00
CA VAL A 101 -43.76 2.25 -5.02
C VAL A 101 -43.00 3.58 -5.13
N ASN A 102 -43.70 4.72 -5.13
CA ASN A 102 -43.07 6.04 -5.23
C ASN A 102 -42.21 6.36 -4.01
N GLU A 103 -42.67 6.05 -2.80
CA GLU A 103 -41.88 6.23 -1.58
C GLU A 103 -40.64 5.33 -1.55
N ALA A 104 -40.75 4.10 -2.06
CA ALA A 104 -39.62 3.19 -2.21
C ALA A 104 -38.56 3.72 -3.20
N VAL A 105 -38.99 4.25 -4.35
CA VAL A 105 -38.10 4.87 -5.34
C VAL A 105 -37.46 6.14 -4.79
N ASP A 106 -38.22 6.98 -4.10
CA ASP A 106 -37.70 8.19 -3.45
C ASP A 106 -36.67 7.84 -2.36
N ALA A 107 -36.90 6.78 -1.60
CA ALA A 107 -35.94 6.29 -0.61
C ALA A 107 -34.66 5.75 -1.27
N LEU A 108 -34.78 4.97 -2.35
CA LEU A 108 -33.63 4.49 -3.15
C LEU A 108 -32.78 5.66 -3.69
N ASN A 109 -33.43 6.73 -4.13
CA ASN A 109 -32.75 7.90 -4.69
C ASN A 109 -31.99 8.73 -3.63
N LYS A 110 -32.25 8.51 -2.33
CA LYS A 110 -31.53 9.16 -1.22
C LYS A 110 -30.28 8.41 -0.78
N ILE A 111 -30.08 7.17 -1.23
CA ILE A 111 -28.87 6.41 -0.91
C ILE A 111 -27.67 7.08 -1.58
N GLU A 112 -26.55 7.18 -0.85
CA GLU A 112 -25.31 7.72 -1.39
C GLU A 112 -24.80 6.84 -2.55
N ARG A 113 -24.66 7.44 -3.74
CA ARG A 113 -24.31 6.70 -4.97
C ARG A 113 -22.81 6.58 -5.21
N VAL A 114 -22.02 7.48 -4.64
CA VAL A 114 -20.59 7.55 -4.88
C VAL A 114 -19.88 6.67 -3.86
N SER A 115 -19.06 5.74 -4.35
CA SER A 115 -18.11 4.99 -3.53
C SER A 115 -16.71 5.26 -4.06
N PRO A 116 -15.70 5.43 -3.20
CA PRO A 116 -14.33 5.70 -3.64
C PRO A 116 -13.72 4.49 -4.37
N TYR A 117 -13.10 4.75 -5.53
CA TYR A 117 -12.16 3.82 -6.12
C TYR A 117 -10.87 3.83 -5.31
N LEU A 118 -10.40 2.64 -4.92
CA LEU A 118 -9.17 2.53 -4.16
C LEU A 118 -7.96 2.77 -5.06
N ASN A 119 -6.98 3.49 -4.53
CA ASN A 119 -5.71 3.76 -5.20
C ASN A 119 -4.60 3.95 -4.16
N PHE A 120 -4.09 2.84 -3.65
CA PHE A 120 -2.94 2.84 -2.75
C PHE A 120 -1.64 3.00 -3.54
N ARG A 121 -0.79 3.93 -3.09
CA ARG A 121 0.56 4.10 -3.62
C ARG A 121 1.59 3.72 -2.57
N PHE A 122 2.63 3.02 -3.01
CA PHE A 122 3.78 2.67 -2.16
C PHE A 122 5.09 2.81 -2.96
N ASN A 123 5.40 4.04 -3.37
CA ASN A 123 6.50 4.37 -4.28
C ASN A 123 7.87 3.88 -3.77
N THR A 124 8.07 3.91 -2.44
CA THR A 124 9.32 3.44 -1.85
C THR A 124 9.50 1.94 -2.05
N MET A 125 8.42 1.15 -2.00
CA MET A 125 8.49 -0.29 -2.28
C MET A 125 8.83 -0.58 -3.75
N GLU A 126 8.29 0.20 -4.69
CA GLU A 126 8.64 0.09 -6.11
C GLU A 126 10.11 0.41 -6.35
N THR A 127 10.63 1.45 -5.69
CA THR A 127 12.06 1.78 -5.70
C THR A 127 12.90 0.63 -5.15
N LEU A 128 12.60 0.16 -3.93
CA LEU A 128 13.33 -0.93 -3.28
C LEU A 128 13.37 -2.22 -4.13
N GLN A 129 12.28 -2.54 -4.82
CA GLN A 129 12.19 -3.71 -5.70
C GLN A 129 12.98 -3.53 -7.00
N SER A 130 12.89 -2.36 -7.63
CA SER A 130 13.56 -2.07 -8.90
C SER A 130 15.08 -1.88 -8.76
N THR A 131 15.56 -1.32 -7.65
CA THR A 131 16.99 -1.16 -7.39
C THR A 131 17.64 -2.41 -6.78
N GLY A 132 16.84 -3.33 -6.24
CA GLY A 132 17.31 -4.47 -5.46
C GLY A 132 17.73 -4.12 -4.04
N ASP A 133 17.54 -2.87 -3.61
CA ASP A 133 17.84 -2.41 -2.24
C ASP A 133 16.89 -2.99 -1.20
N ILE A 134 15.80 -3.67 -1.60
CA ILE A 134 14.95 -4.40 -0.67
C ILE A 134 15.76 -5.35 0.24
N LYS A 135 16.92 -5.85 -0.22
CA LYS A 135 17.83 -6.72 0.54
C LYS A 135 18.44 -6.07 1.79
N ILE A 136 18.61 -4.74 1.80
CA ILE A 136 19.20 -4.02 2.94
C ILE A 136 18.17 -3.75 4.05
N ILE A 137 16.88 -3.91 3.76
CA ILE A 137 15.82 -3.83 4.77
C ILE A 137 15.85 -5.11 5.61
N PRO A 138 15.82 -5.01 6.96
CA PRO A 138 15.76 -6.17 7.85
C PRO A 138 14.62 -7.13 7.49
N GLU A 139 14.87 -8.43 7.62
CA GLU A 139 13.97 -9.46 7.10
C GLU A 139 12.53 -9.36 7.63
N ASP A 140 12.36 -9.14 8.94
CA ASP A 140 11.01 -9.02 9.53
C ASP A 140 10.24 -7.82 8.93
N LEU A 141 10.86 -6.64 8.88
CA LEU A 141 10.24 -5.45 8.29
C LEU A 141 9.99 -5.63 6.79
N ARG A 142 10.97 -6.19 6.06
CA ARG A 142 10.88 -6.48 4.63
C ARG A 142 9.67 -7.36 4.31
N ASN A 143 9.49 -8.45 5.05
CA ASN A 143 8.37 -9.38 4.84
C ASN A 143 7.02 -8.72 5.15
N LYS A 144 6.94 -7.88 6.19
CA LYS A 144 5.73 -7.10 6.49
C LYS A 144 5.39 -6.11 5.38
N LEU A 145 6.37 -5.37 4.87
CA LEU A 145 6.18 -4.40 3.79
C LEU A 145 5.70 -5.08 2.49
N ILE A 146 6.32 -6.20 2.11
CA ILE A 146 5.92 -6.98 0.94
C ILE A 146 4.49 -7.50 1.10
N THR A 147 4.17 -8.09 2.25
CA THR A 147 2.84 -8.61 2.54
C THR A 147 1.79 -7.51 2.53
N HIS A 148 2.09 -6.36 3.14
CA HIS A 148 1.22 -5.19 3.18
C HIS A 148 0.92 -4.69 1.77
N LYS A 149 1.95 -4.48 0.94
CA LYS A 149 1.77 -4.07 -0.45
C LYS A 149 0.92 -5.07 -1.25
N SER A 150 1.24 -6.36 -1.17
CA SER A 150 0.50 -7.40 -1.90
C SER A 150 -0.99 -7.46 -1.51
N LYS A 151 -1.29 -7.32 -0.21
CA LYS A 151 -2.67 -7.23 0.27
C LYS A 151 -3.38 -6.00 -0.28
N LEU A 152 -2.75 -4.82 -0.24
CA LEU A 152 -3.35 -3.60 -0.79
C LEU A 152 -3.64 -3.71 -2.29
N ASP A 153 -2.72 -4.28 -3.07
CA ASP A 153 -2.88 -4.45 -4.52
C ASP A 153 -4.05 -5.40 -4.83
N SER A 154 -4.12 -6.55 -4.14
CA SER A 154 -5.21 -7.52 -4.28
C SER A 154 -6.57 -6.91 -3.90
N TRP A 155 -6.62 -6.20 -2.78
CA TRP A 155 -7.86 -5.61 -2.27
C TRP A 155 -8.36 -4.48 -3.15
N THR A 156 -7.44 -3.65 -3.65
CA THR A 156 -7.76 -2.58 -4.62
C THR A 156 -8.42 -3.16 -5.86
N THR A 157 -7.87 -4.26 -6.38
CA THR A 157 -8.43 -4.96 -7.56
C THR A 157 -9.85 -5.46 -7.29
N VAL A 158 -10.07 -6.15 -6.16
CA VAL A 158 -11.39 -6.68 -5.81
C VAL A 158 -12.42 -5.57 -5.57
N ASN A 159 -12.05 -4.55 -4.79
CA ASN A 159 -12.92 -3.40 -4.51
C ASN A 159 -13.37 -2.73 -5.82
N ASN A 160 -12.41 -2.36 -6.67
CA ASN A 160 -12.70 -1.62 -7.89
C ASN A 160 -13.47 -2.48 -8.90
N GLY A 161 -13.21 -3.80 -8.95
CA GLY A 161 -14.02 -4.75 -9.71
C GLY A 161 -15.48 -4.79 -9.26
N ASN A 162 -15.73 -4.86 -7.95
CA ASN A 162 -17.08 -4.84 -7.41
C ASN A 162 -17.79 -3.50 -7.68
N LEU A 163 -17.06 -2.38 -7.60
CA LEU A 163 -17.62 -1.06 -7.93
C LEU A 163 -18.03 -0.97 -9.40
N ASN A 164 -17.27 -1.58 -10.32
CA ASN A 164 -17.68 -1.66 -11.72
C ASN A 164 -18.98 -2.46 -11.89
N ILE A 165 -19.16 -3.55 -11.14
CA ILE A 165 -20.41 -4.33 -11.15
C ILE A 165 -21.57 -3.49 -10.61
N TYR A 166 -21.35 -2.78 -9.50
CA TYR A 166 -22.32 -1.84 -8.95
C TYR A 166 -22.73 -0.77 -9.97
N LEU A 167 -21.77 -0.10 -10.61
CA LEU A 167 -22.05 0.93 -11.62
C LEU A 167 -22.83 0.37 -12.81
N THR A 168 -22.52 -0.86 -13.24
CA THR A 168 -23.29 -1.56 -14.27
C THR A 168 -24.74 -1.80 -13.83
N GLY A 169 -24.95 -2.18 -12.57
CA GLY A 169 -26.29 -2.35 -12.01
C GLY A 169 -27.08 -1.04 -11.89
N VAL A 170 -26.42 0.05 -11.48
CA VAL A 170 -27.01 1.39 -11.43
C VAL A 170 -27.38 1.90 -12.82
N LEU A 171 -26.54 1.63 -13.84
CA LEU A 171 -26.85 1.98 -15.22
C LEU A 171 -28.13 1.26 -15.69
N LYS A 172 -28.23 -0.05 -15.46
CA LYS A 172 -29.44 -0.83 -15.77
C LYS A 172 -30.68 -0.31 -15.04
N TYR A 173 -30.54 0.09 -13.78
CA TYR A 173 -31.62 0.75 -13.04
C TYR A 173 -32.06 2.06 -13.72
N GLY A 174 -31.10 2.89 -14.15
CA GLY A 174 -31.37 4.14 -14.84
C GLY A 174 -32.07 3.95 -16.20
N GLU A 175 -31.64 2.95 -16.97
CA GLU A 175 -32.23 2.59 -18.28
C GLU A 175 -33.71 2.19 -18.17
N LYS A 176 -34.14 1.63 -17.03
CA LYS A 176 -35.54 1.25 -16.78
C LYS A 176 -36.45 2.43 -16.40
N GLY A 177 -35.96 3.67 -16.42
CA GLY A 177 -36.78 4.87 -16.47
C GLY A 177 -37.34 5.42 -15.14
N LEU A 178 -37.05 4.78 -13.99
CA LEU A 178 -37.50 5.23 -12.67
C LEU A 178 -36.49 6.09 -11.89
N GLY A 179 -35.35 6.43 -12.51
CA GLY A 179 -34.31 7.24 -11.88
C GLY A 179 -34.70 8.71 -11.69
N ALA A 180 -33.74 9.62 -11.87
CA ALA A 180 -33.94 11.07 -11.71
C ALA A 180 -34.98 11.70 -12.67
N PHE A 181 -35.59 10.90 -13.54
CA PHE A 181 -36.59 11.32 -14.49
C PHE A 181 -38.00 11.40 -13.88
N ILE A 182 -38.40 10.50 -12.94
CA ILE A 182 -39.76 10.51 -12.36
C ILE A 182 -40.13 11.88 -11.76
N PRO A 183 -39.29 12.55 -10.95
CA PRO A 183 -39.67 13.85 -10.39
C PRO A 183 -39.95 14.90 -11.47
N ARG A 184 -39.35 14.76 -12.66
CA ARG A 184 -39.58 15.64 -13.81
C ARG A 184 -40.91 15.37 -14.52
N LEU A 185 -41.49 14.19 -14.32
CA LEU A 185 -42.75 13.79 -14.93
C LEU A 185 -43.99 14.30 -14.19
N LYS A 186 -43.84 14.83 -12.97
CA LYS A 186 -44.94 15.28 -12.10
C LYS A 186 -45.97 16.19 -12.80
N ASN A 187 -45.52 17.01 -13.75
CA ASN A 187 -46.37 17.92 -14.53
C ASN A 187 -46.46 17.54 -16.03
N GLN A 188 -46.05 16.34 -16.41
CA GLN A 188 -45.93 15.87 -17.80
C GLN A 188 -46.90 14.72 -18.07
N THR A 189 -48.20 14.96 -17.96
CA THR A 189 -49.25 13.93 -18.02
C THR A 189 -49.16 13.03 -19.25
N ASN A 190 -48.92 13.61 -20.44
CA ASN A 190 -48.82 12.83 -21.68
C ASN A 190 -47.59 11.89 -21.69
N ILE A 191 -46.47 12.36 -21.15
CA ILE A 191 -45.22 11.59 -21.09
C ILE A 191 -45.34 10.52 -19.99
N GLN A 192 -45.90 10.86 -18.83
CA GLN A 192 -46.17 9.91 -17.75
C GLN A 192 -47.05 8.75 -18.24
N GLN A 193 -48.16 9.04 -18.92
CA GLN A 193 -49.04 8.00 -19.47
C GLN A 193 -48.36 7.12 -20.52
N ALA A 194 -47.45 7.67 -21.34
CA ALA A 194 -46.69 6.88 -22.30
C ALA A 194 -45.71 5.93 -21.60
N ILE A 195 -45.10 6.39 -20.51
CA ILE A 195 -44.09 5.66 -19.76
C ILE A 195 -44.70 4.59 -18.85
N ASP A 196 -45.85 4.86 -18.22
CA ASP A 196 -46.54 3.94 -17.32
C ASP A 196 -46.91 2.61 -17.99
N LYS A 197 -47.03 2.58 -19.32
CA LYS A 197 -47.30 1.38 -20.11
C LYS A 197 -46.07 0.51 -20.36
N HIS A 198 -44.87 1.05 -20.14
CA HIS A 198 -43.60 0.40 -20.51
C HIS A 198 -42.66 0.16 -19.33
N ILE A 199 -42.84 0.87 -18.22
CA ILE A 199 -42.03 0.66 -17.01
C ILE A 199 -42.69 -0.40 -16.12
N ASN A 200 -41.88 -1.35 -15.64
CA ASN A 200 -42.24 -2.24 -14.55
C ASN A 200 -41.57 -1.76 -13.24
N PRO A 201 -42.32 -1.12 -12.31
CA PRO A 201 -41.70 -0.47 -11.16
C PRO A 201 -40.98 -1.42 -10.21
N ILE A 202 -41.52 -2.63 -10.04
CA ILE A 202 -40.93 -3.64 -9.17
C ILE A 202 -39.62 -4.15 -9.75
N GLU A 203 -39.58 -4.44 -11.05
CA GLU A 203 -38.36 -4.94 -11.71
C GLU A 203 -37.21 -3.91 -11.68
N THR A 204 -37.56 -2.63 -11.69
CA THR A 204 -36.59 -1.55 -11.58
C THR A 204 -36.08 -1.39 -10.14
N ILE A 205 -36.96 -1.45 -9.14
CA ILE A 205 -36.56 -1.47 -7.72
C ILE A 205 -35.62 -2.64 -7.45
N LEU A 206 -35.96 -3.85 -7.91
CA LEU A 206 -35.11 -5.04 -7.75
C LEU A 206 -33.74 -4.88 -8.43
N SER A 207 -33.69 -4.22 -9.59
CA SER A 207 -32.42 -3.90 -10.26
C SER A 207 -31.55 -2.96 -9.43
N ALA A 208 -32.13 -1.91 -8.84
CA ALA A 208 -31.39 -1.01 -7.95
C ALA A 208 -30.89 -1.72 -6.69
N GLU A 209 -31.77 -2.49 -6.04
CA GLU A 209 -31.46 -3.25 -4.84
C GLU A 209 -30.26 -4.17 -5.05
N SER A 210 -30.26 -4.93 -6.16
CA SER A 210 -29.14 -5.81 -6.50
C SER A 210 -27.80 -5.06 -6.60
N ALA A 211 -27.81 -3.83 -7.13
CA ALA A 211 -26.63 -3.01 -7.24
C ALA A 211 -26.17 -2.49 -5.87
N PHE A 212 -27.09 -1.95 -5.08
CA PHE A 212 -26.77 -1.37 -3.77
C PHE A 212 -26.31 -2.43 -2.77
N ILE A 213 -26.83 -3.66 -2.82
CA ILE A 213 -26.33 -4.78 -2.01
C ILE A 213 -24.83 -5.03 -2.28
N ILE A 214 -24.42 -5.07 -3.55
CA ILE A 214 -23.01 -5.28 -3.93
C ILE A 214 -22.15 -4.12 -3.44
N LYS A 215 -22.63 -2.88 -3.59
CA LYS A 215 -21.94 -1.69 -3.10
C LYS A 215 -21.76 -1.74 -1.59
N THR A 216 -22.83 -1.88 -0.81
CA THR A 216 -22.75 -1.86 0.65
C THR A 216 -21.92 -3.02 1.19
N TYR A 217 -22.00 -4.21 0.60
CA TYR A 217 -21.11 -5.32 0.93
C TYR A 217 -19.64 -4.94 0.70
N THR A 218 -19.33 -4.32 -0.43
CA THR A 218 -17.97 -3.89 -0.77
C THR A 218 -17.49 -2.79 0.19
N GLU A 219 -18.30 -1.77 0.44
CA GLU A 219 -17.98 -0.66 1.33
C GLU A 219 -17.73 -1.12 2.78
N THR A 220 -18.57 -2.00 3.30
CA THR A 220 -18.44 -2.57 4.65
C THR A 220 -17.12 -3.33 4.79
N ASN A 221 -16.85 -4.24 3.85
CA ASN A 221 -15.59 -5.00 3.84
C ASN A 221 -14.38 -4.09 3.68
N THR A 222 -14.45 -3.09 2.81
CA THR A 222 -13.36 -2.14 2.59
C THR A 222 -13.10 -1.33 3.85
N ARG A 223 -14.13 -0.77 4.50
CA ARG A 223 -13.99 -0.04 5.76
C ARG A 223 -13.27 -0.87 6.82
N ASP A 224 -13.69 -2.12 7.01
CA ASP A 224 -13.11 -2.98 8.05
C ASP A 224 -11.67 -3.39 7.73
N ARG A 225 -11.35 -3.62 6.45
CA ARG A 225 -9.97 -3.82 5.98
C ARG A 225 -9.10 -2.59 6.18
N LEU A 226 -9.62 -1.38 5.93
CA LEU A 226 -8.89 -0.14 6.14
C LEU A 226 -8.52 0.05 7.62
N LYS A 227 -9.37 -0.38 8.56
CA LYS A 227 -9.02 -0.39 9.99
C LYS A 227 -7.82 -1.31 10.27
N GLN A 228 -7.78 -2.50 9.65
CA GLN A 228 -6.62 -3.40 9.75
C GLN A 228 -5.37 -2.83 9.07
N VAL A 229 -5.51 -2.08 7.97
CA VAL A 229 -4.40 -1.36 7.32
C VAL A 229 -3.76 -0.38 8.30
N LEU A 230 -4.57 0.39 9.04
CA LEU A 230 -4.08 1.34 10.04
C LEU A 230 -3.29 0.65 11.17
N GLU A 231 -3.74 -0.53 11.61
CA GLU A 231 -3.02 -1.34 12.60
C GLU A 231 -1.68 -1.85 12.07
N ASN A 232 -1.66 -2.37 10.84
CA ASN A 232 -0.43 -2.85 10.19
C ASN A 232 0.57 -1.71 9.97
N ILE A 233 0.10 -0.54 9.55
CA ILE A 233 0.91 0.68 9.43
C ILE A 233 1.58 1.00 10.77
N LYS A 234 0.82 1.00 11.87
CA LYS A 234 1.37 1.28 13.21
C LYS A 234 2.47 0.30 13.60
N ILE A 235 2.29 -0.99 13.35
CA ILE A 235 3.31 -2.02 13.63
C ILE A 235 4.60 -1.74 12.85
N MET A 236 4.50 -1.43 11.56
CA MET A 236 5.67 -1.12 10.73
C MET A 236 6.35 0.19 11.15
N GLU A 237 5.58 1.21 11.50
CA GLU A 237 6.12 2.46 12.03
C GLU A 237 6.90 2.24 13.33
N ASP A 238 6.38 1.42 14.24
CA ASP A 238 7.01 1.14 15.53
C ASP A 238 8.33 0.40 15.36
N ILE A 239 8.40 -0.58 14.45
CA ILE A 239 9.64 -1.27 14.09
C ILE A 239 10.66 -0.26 13.55
N ILE A 240 10.28 0.56 12.56
CA ILE A 240 11.19 1.54 11.96
C ILE A 240 11.67 2.55 13.01
N LYS A 241 10.80 3.03 13.89
CA LYS A 241 11.16 3.98 14.95
C LYS A 241 12.13 3.36 15.97
N GLN A 242 12.02 2.07 16.28
CA GLN A 242 12.97 1.36 17.13
C GLN A 242 14.34 1.28 16.44
N GLU A 243 14.38 0.87 15.18
CA GLU A 243 15.61 0.80 14.37
C GLU A 243 16.29 2.19 14.24
N LEU A 244 15.53 3.26 14.09
CA LEU A 244 16.05 4.63 14.04
C LEU A 244 16.61 5.12 15.40
N LYS A 245 16.12 4.58 16.53
CA LYS A 245 16.61 4.94 17.87
C LYS A 245 17.89 4.19 18.24
N VAL A 246 18.02 2.93 17.82
CA VAL A 246 19.22 2.11 18.06
C VAL A 246 20.44 2.65 17.31
N ASN A 247 20.22 3.34 16.20
CA ASN A 247 21.28 3.88 15.32
C ASN A 247 21.66 5.35 15.60
N LYS A 248 21.26 5.92 16.75
CA LYS A 248 21.71 7.23 17.24
C LYS A 248 22.78 7.08 18.31
#